data_AF-A0AAF3F5N7-F1
#
_entry.id   AF-A0AAF3F5N7-F1
#
_cell.length_a   1.000
_cell.length_b   1.000
_cell.length_c   1.000
_cell.angle_alpha   90.00
_cell.angle_beta   90.00
_cell.angle_gamma   90.00
#
_symmetry.space_group_name_H-M   'P 1'
#
loop_
_entity.id
_entity.type
_entity.pdbx_description
1 polymer ?
#
loop_
_entity_poly.entity_id
_entity_poly.type
_entity_poly.pdbx_seq_one_letter_code
_entity_poly.pdbx_strand_id
1 'polypeptide(L)'
;MLKQLETITQVLDLHNYYRAQHQVGPLKLNNSLNNFAQEWANRLASTGSFNHRSNNRYGENLAMGSGHYGTMQSLVKGWYDEVRSYSFGWGGFSGSTGHFTQLVWRVNTFHMILEFIIYLP
;
A
#
# COMPACT_ATOMS: atom_id res chain seq x y z
N MET A 1 -17.62 -6.45 9.59
CA MET A 1 -17.68 -5.03 9.15
C MET A 1 -16.75 -4.12 9.97
N LEU A 2 -16.76 -4.15 11.32
CA LEU A 2 -15.93 -3.25 12.15
C LEU A 2 -14.40 -3.38 11.95
N LYS A 3 -13.86 -4.61 11.84
CA LYS A 3 -12.41 -4.85 11.64
C LYS A 3 -11.82 -4.25 10.34
N GLN A 4 -12.63 -4.09 9.30
CA GLN A 4 -12.16 -3.68 7.98
C GLN A 4 -11.97 -2.16 7.88
N LEU A 5 -12.87 -1.40 8.54
CA LEU A 5 -12.80 0.06 8.60
C LEU A 5 -11.63 0.55 9.47
N GLU A 6 -11.37 -0.14 10.59
CA GLU A 6 -10.21 0.12 11.46
C GLU A 6 -8.88 -0.10 10.72
N THR A 7 -8.82 -1.13 9.87
CA THR A 7 -7.61 -1.45 9.10
C THR A 7 -7.28 -0.38 8.05
N ILE A 8 -8.28 0.10 7.29
CA ILE A 8 -8.08 1.12 6.25
C ILE A 8 -7.56 2.44 6.84
N THR A 9 -8.08 2.83 8.01
CA THR A 9 -7.66 4.05 8.70
C THR A 9 -6.22 3.92 9.20
N GLN A 10 -5.88 2.80 9.83
CA GLN A 10 -4.51 2.55 10.32
C GLN A 10 -3.48 2.63 9.19
N VAL A 11 -3.81 2.08 8.02
CA VAL A 11 -2.95 2.18 6.86
C VAL A 11 -2.75 3.63 6.43
N LEU A 12 -3.84 4.39 6.31
CA LEU A 12 -3.78 5.79 5.89
C LEU A 12 -2.83 6.57 6.79
N ASP A 13 -2.94 6.34 8.11
CA ASP A 13 -2.09 7.00 9.10
C ASP A 13 -0.62 6.60 8.92
N LEU A 14 -0.33 5.32 8.68
CA LEU A 14 1.04 4.86 8.39
C LEU A 14 1.60 5.44 7.09
N HIS A 15 0.80 5.54 6.03
CA HIS A 15 1.21 6.23 4.80
C HIS A 15 1.55 7.68 5.07
N ASN A 16 0.65 8.39 5.75
CA ASN A 16 0.82 9.81 6.05
C ASN A 16 2.02 10.06 6.98
N TYR A 17 2.27 9.16 7.93
CA TYR A 17 3.47 9.17 8.77
C TYR A 17 4.74 9.14 7.93
N TYR A 18 4.88 8.17 7.02
CA TYR A 18 6.07 8.05 6.19
C TYR A 18 6.18 9.16 5.14
N ARG A 19 5.06 9.59 4.53
CA ARG A 19 5.05 10.71 3.59
C ARG A 19 5.54 12.01 4.21
N ALA A 20 5.18 12.26 5.47
CA ALA A 20 5.67 13.42 6.21
C ALA A 20 7.20 13.41 6.37
N GLN A 21 7.82 12.24 6.56
CA GLN A 21 9.30 12.10 6.62
C GLN A 21 9.98 12.52 5.31
N HIS A 22 9.26 12.44 4.19
CA HIS A 22 9.73 12.82 2.85
C HIS A 22 9.18 14.18 2.39
N GLN A 23 8.57 14.94 3.29
CA GLN A 23 7.96 16.25 2.99
C GLN A 23 6.90 16.19 1.88
N VAL A 24 6.21 15.07 1.75
CA VAL A 24 5.13 14.86 0.79
C VAL A 24 3.79 15.04 1.51
N GLY A 25 2.86 15.78 0.89
CA GLY A 25 1.56 16.06 1.47
C GLY A 25 0.74 14.80 1.78
N PRO A 26 -0.13 14.85 2.81
CA PRO A 26 -0.90 13.69 3.24
C PRO A 26 -1.96 13.31 2.20
N LEU A 27 -2.35 12.05 2.25
CA LEU A 27 -3.39 11.46 1.44
C LEU A 27 -4.71 11.42 2.22
N LYS A 28 -5.81 11.20 1.49
CA LYS A 28 -7.16 11.02 2.05
C LYS A 28 -7.79 9.75 1.50
N LEU A 29 -8.70 9.16 2.27
CA LEU A 29 -9.49 8.02 1.81
C LEU A 29 -10.40 8.41 0.66
N ASN A 30 -10.61 7.46 -0.25
CA ASN A 30 -11.61 7.54 -1.30
C ASN A 30 -12.38 6.21 -1.30
N ASN A 31 -13.70 6.28 -1.05
CA ASN A 31 -14.52 5.08 -0.91
C ASN A 31 -14.52 4.21 -2.18
N SER A 32 -14.50 4.81 -3.37
CA SER A 32 -14.46 4.05 -4.63
C SER A 32 -13.14 3.31 -4.80
N LEU A 33 -12.01 3.93 -4.44
CA LEU A 33 -10.69 3.29 -4.49
C LEU A 33 -10.54 2.19 -3.42
N ASN A 34 -11.04 2.44 -2.21
CA ASN A 34 -11.06 1.43 -1.15
C ASN A 34 -11.85 0.19 -1.57
N ASN A 35 -13.03 0.39 -2.18
CA ASN A 35 -13.85 -0.72 -2.68
C ASN A 35 -13.16 -1.46 -3.84
N PHE A 36 -12.56 -0.73 -4.78
CA PHE A 36 -11.83 -1.30 -5.91
C PHE A 36 -10.68 -2.20 -5.46
N ALA A 37 -9.92 -1.76 -4.47
CA ALA A 37 -8.83 -2.55 -3.93
C ALA A 37 -9.30 -3.73 -3.09
N GLN A 38 -10.33 -3.54 -2.27
CA GLN A 38 -10.89 -4.62 -1.46
C GLN A 38 -11.44 -5.77 -2.32
N GLU A 39 -12.05 -5.44 -3.46
CA GLU A 39 -12.48 -6.43 -4.45
C GLU A 39 -11.30 -7.27 -4.94
N TRP A 40 -10.15 -6.66 -5.23
CA TRP A 40 -8.97 -7.38 -5.69
C TRP A 40 -8.38 -8.25 -4.58
N ALA A 41 -8.28 -7.72 -3.37
CA ALA A 41 -7.83 -8.45 -2.20
C ALA A 41 -8.66 -9.71 -1.93
N ASN A 42 -9.99 -9.60 -2.02
CA ASN A 42 -10.91 -10.73 -1.87
C ASN A 42 -10.70 -11.78 -2.97
N ARG A 43 -10.41 -11.35 -4.20
CA ARG A 43 -10.08 -12.27 -5.29
C ARG A 43 -8.78 -13.01 -4.99
N LEU A 44 -7.70 -12.30 -4.66
CA LEU A 44 -6.39 -12.89 -4.36
C LEU A 44 -6.49 -13.89 -3.19
N ALA A 45 -7.25 -13.54 -2.15
CA ALA A 45 -7.56 -14.42 -1.03
C ALA A 45 -8.32 -15.69 -1.44
N SER A 46 -9.32 -15.57 -2.32
CA SER A 46 -10.13 -16.73 -2.75
C SER A 46 -9.43 -17.63 -3.77
N THR A 47 -8.50 -17.10 -4.56
CA THR A 47 -7.74 -17.88 -5.55
C THR A 47 -6.36 -18.32 -5.06
N GLY A 48 -5.94 -17.89 -3.86
CA GLY A 48 -4.59 -18.15 -3.33
C GLY A 48 -3.48 -17.54 -4.21
N SER A 49 -3.78 -16.48 -4.94
CA SER A 49 -2.84 -15.85 -5.88
C SER A 49 -2.22 -14.60 -5.27
N PHE A 50 -1.03 -14.23 -5.72
CA PHE A 50 -0.34 -13.00 -5.30
C PHE A 50 0.24 -12.31 -6.53
N ASN A 51 -0.60 -11.56 -7.23
CA ASN A 51 -0.24 -10.87 -8.46
C ASN A 51 -1.00 -9.56 -8.59
N HIS A 52 -0.38 -8.61 -9.30
CA HIS A 52 -1.01 -7.34 -9.58
C HIS A 52 -2.28 -7.49 -10.42
N ARG A 53 -3.22 -6.55 -10.26
CA ARG A 53 -4.43 -6.50 -11.09
C ARG A 53 -4.05 -6.22 -12.54
N SER A 54 -4.52 -7.06 -13.47
CA SER A 54 -4.35 -6.78 -14.90
C SER A 54 -5.19 -5.57 -15.32
N ASN A 55 -4.64 -4.72 -16.18
CA ASN A 55 -5.26 -3.46 -16.63
C ASN A 55 -5.61 -2.50 -15.46
N ASN A 56 -4.78 -2.47 -14.41
CA ASN A 56 -4.95 -1.51 -13.31
C ASN A 56 -4.66 -0.09 -13.81
N ARG A 57 -5.63 0.81 -13.63
CA ARG A 57 -5.51 2.24 -13.97
C ARG A 57 -4.91 3.07 -12.82
N TYR A 58 -4.63 2.41 -11.71
CA TYR A 58 -4.18 2.96 -10.45
C TYR A 58 -2.82 2.35 -10.10
N GLY A 59 -1.99 3.07 -9.36
CA GLY A 59 -0.80 2.52 -8.72
C GLY A 59 -1.16 1.57 -7.56
N GLU A 60 -0.39 0.51 -7.37
CA GLU A 60 -0.77 -0.64 -6.55
C GLU A 60 0.42 -1.14 -5.71
N ASN A 61 0.19 -1.33 -4.41
CA ASN A 61 1.11 -2.05 -3.52
C ASN A 61 0.43 -3.28 -2.98
N LEU A 62 1.06 -4.45 -3.09
CA LEU A 62 0.57 -5.69 -2.48
C LEU A 62 1.47 -6.07 -1.31
N ALA A 63 0.87 -6.66 -0.28
CA ALA A 63 1.59 -7.22 0.84
C ALA A 63 0.91 -8.51 1.29
N MET A 64 1.70 -9.45 1.77
CA MET A 64 1.23 -10.69 2.36
C MET A 64 2.11 -11.01 3.57
N GLY A 65 1.50 -11.42 4.67
CA GLY A 65 2.21 -11.76 5.89
C GLY A 65 1.32 -12.56 6.83
N SER A 66 1.95 -13.24 7.77
CA SER A 66 1.28 -14.08 8.77
C SER A 66 1.90 -13.90 10.15
N GLY A 67 1.16 -14.27 11.20
CA GLY A 67 1.61 -14.14 12.59
C GLY A 67 2.08 -12.71 12.91
N HIS A 68 3.26 -12.58 13.52
CA HIS A 68 3.86 -11.30 13.86
C HIS A 68 4.13 -10.39 12.64
N TYR A 69 4.32 -10.96 11.45
CA TYR A 69 4.57 -10.21 10.22
C TYR A 69 3.28 -9.83 9.48
N GLY A 70 2.11 -10.24 9.97
CA GLY A 70 0.82 -9.94 9.34
C GLY A 70 0.15 -8.64 9.82
N THR A 71 0.78 -7.86 10.69
CA THR A 71 0.20 -6.60 11.17
C THR A 71 0.31 -5.51 10.11
N MET A 72 -0.65 -4.57 10.04
CA MET A 72 -0.60 -3.45 9.09
C MET A 72 0.68 -2.63 9.24
N GLN A 73 1.14 -2.44 10.48
CA GLN A 73 2.39 -1.75 10.76
C GLN A 73 3.59 -2.49 10.15
N SER A 74 3.68 -3.81 10.32
CA SER A 74 4.76 -4.63 9.74
C SER A 74 4.73 -4.60 8.22
N LEU A 75 3.55 -4.73 7.60
CA LEU A 75 3.40 -4.75 6.14
C LEU A 75 3.76 -3.41 5.50
N VAL A 76 3.22 -2.29 6.01
CA VAL A 76 3.53 -0.95 5.49
C VAL A 76 4.98 -0.57 5.75
N LYS A 77 5.54 -0.98 6.90
CA LYS A 77 6.98 -0.82 7.16
C LYS A 77 7.82 -1.61 6.16
N GLY A 78 7.40 -2.80 5.77
CA GLY A 78 8.07 -3.61 4.74
C GLY A 78 8.18 -2.87 3.40
N TRP A 79 7.09 -2.23 2.96
CA TRP A 79 7.14 -1.35 1.78
C TRP A 79 8.09 -0.17 1.96
N TYR A 80 8.07 0.48 3.12
CA TYR A 80 8.92 1.63 3.39
C TYR A 80 10.40 1.26 3.46
N ASP A 81 10.75 0.09 4.00
CA ASP A 81 12.15 -0.35 4.17
C ASP A 81 12.90 -0.49 2.83
N GLU A 82 12.19 -0.57 1.69
CA GLU A 82 12.80 -0.47 0.35
C GLU A 82 13.54 0.84 0.09
N VAL A 83 13.28 1.89 0.89
CA VAL A 83 14.04 3.16 0.86
C VAL A 83 15.55 2.93 1.01
N ARG A 84 15.96 1.87 1.70
CA ARG A 84 17.38 1.51 1.89
C ARG A 84 18.07 1.14 0.57
N SER A 85 17.29 0.71 -0.42
CA SER A 85 17.75 0.34 -1.76
C SER A 85 17.51 1.47 -2.77
N TYR A 86 16.87 2.57 -2.38
CA TYR A 86 16.52 3.66 -3.28
C TYR A 86 17.64 4.70 -3.37
N SER A 87 18.07 4.99 -4.61
CA SER A 87 19.06 6.02 -4.88
C SER A 87 18.38 7.34 -5.25
N PHE A 88 18.32 8.29 -4.31
CA PHE A 88 17.67 9.60 -4.54
C PHE A 88 18.34 10.45 -5.62
N GLY A 89 19.65 10.31 -5.81
CA GLY A 89 20.41 11.05 -6.84
C GLY A 89 20.27 10.49 -8.26
N TRP A 90 19.84 9.23 -8.38
CA TRP A 90 19.70 8.50 -9.65
C TRP A 90 18.33 7.83 -9.71
N GLY A 91 17.30 8.56 -9.28
CA GLY A 91 15.95 8.04 -9.12
C GLY A 91 15.43 7.34 -10.37
N GLY A 92 14.59 6.33 -10.17
CA GLY A 92 14.01 5.54 -11.25
C GLY A 92 13.17 4.39 -10.70
N PHE A 93 12.45 3.71 -11.57
CA PHE A 93 11.76 2.48 -11.21
C PHE A 93 12.75 1.34 -11.06
N SER A 94 12.65 0.61 -9.96
CA SER A 94 13.24 -0.70 -9.76
C SER A 94 12.19 -1.59 -9.11
N GLY A 95 12.18 -2.88 -9.47
CA GLY A 95 11.33 -3.88 -8.79
C GLY A 95 11.62 -3.99 -7.29
N SER A 96 12.80 -3.54 -6.83
CA SER A 96 13.19 -3.52 -5.41
C SER A 96 12.79 -2.25 -4.65
N THR A 97 12.24 -1.25 -5.33
CA THR A 97 11.88 0.06 -4.73
C THR A 97 10.48 0.54 -5.12
N GLY A 98 9.71 -0.30 -5.81
CA GLY A 98 8.39 0.03 -6.32
C GLY A 98 7.40 0.37 -5.20
N HIS A 99 7.41 -0.39 -4.10
CA HIS A 99 6.48 -0.16 -3.01
C HIS A 99 6.80 1.14 -2.26
N PHE A 100 8.09 1.40 -1.97
CA PHE A 100 8.51 2.65 -1.34
C PHE A 100 8.14 3.85 -2.21
N THR A 101 8.50 3.82 -3.50
CA THR A 101 8.23 4.94 -4.41
C THR A 101 6.75 5.23 -4.56
N GLN A 102 5.89 4.19 -4.59
CA GLN A 102 4.44 4.36 -4.59
C GLN A 102 3.93 4.99 -3.28
N LEU A 103 4.48 4.57 -2.14
CA LEU A 103 4.07 5.06 -0.81
C LEU A 103 4.37 6.55 -0.62
N VAL A 104 5.52 7.02 -1.11
CA VAL A 104 5.91 8.45 -1.04
C VAL A 104 5.66 9.22 -2.33
N TRP A 105 4.90 8.65 -3.28
CA TRP A 105 4.69 9.29 -4.58
C TRP A 105 4.02 10.66 -4.43
N ARG A 106 4.62 11.69 -5.04
CA ARG A 106 4.04 13.03 -5.06
C ARG A 106 2.94 13.08 -6.12
N VAL A 107 1.71 13.09 -5.66
CA VAL A 107 0.52 13.28 -6.50
C VAL A 107 0.06 14.74 -6.46
N ASN A 108 -0.42 15.27 -7.58
CA ASN A 108 -1.09 16.57 -7.63
C ASN A 108 -2.56 16.49 -7.17
N THR A 109 -3.12 15.28 -7.08
CA THR A 109 -4.49 14.99 -6.65
C THR A 109 -4.50 14.09 -5.43
N PHE A 110 -5.15 14.53 -4.35
CA PHE A 110 -5.14 13.95 -2.99
C PHE A 110 -5.88 12.60 -2.85
N HIS A 111 -5.83 11.71 -3.84
CA HIS A 111 -6.54 10.43 -3.80
C HIS A 111 -5.54 9.27 -3.78
N MET A 112 -5.48 8.58 -2.64
CA MET A 112 -4.69 7.37 -2.49
C MET A 112 -5.45 6.16 -2.98
N ILE A 113 -4.69 5.27 -3.60
CA ILE A 113 -5.08 3.90 -3.88
C ILE A 113 -4.54 3.07 -2.72
N LEU A 114 -5.45 2.52 -1.91
CA LEU A 114 -5.09 1.61 -0.82
C LEU A 114 -5.25 0.20 -1.33
N GLU A 115 -4.17 -0.54 -1.57
CA GLU A 115 -4.26 -1.97 -1.86
C GLU A 115 -3.79 -2.78 -0.65
N PHE A 116 -4.70 -3.54 -0.03
CA PHE A 116 -4.38 -4.45 1.08
C PHE A 116 -4.91 -5.83 0.77
N ILE A 117 -4.02 -6.81 0.73
CA ILE A 117 -4.38 -8.19 1.03
C ILE A 117 -4.17 -8.36 2.53
N ILE A 118 -5.25 -8.63 3.26
CA ILE A 118 -5.18 -9.26 4.57
C ILE A 118 -5.67 -10.68 4.35
N TYR A 119 -4.78 -11.66 4.37
CA TYR A 119 -5.19 -13.03 4.65
C TYR A 119 -4.80 -13.33 6.09
N LEU A 120 -5.81 -13.49 6.93
CA LEU A 120 -5.68 -14.27 8.15
C LEU A 120 -5.97 -15.73 7.76
N PRO A 121 -5.15 -16.72 8.16
CA PRO A 121 -5.68 -18.07 8.26
C PRO A 121 -6.90 -18.10 9.21
#